data_AF-A0A2V6ISF9-F1
#
_entry.id   AF-A0A2V6ISF9-F1
#
_cell.length_a   1.000
_cell.length_b   1.000
_cell.length_c   1.000
_cell.angle_alpha   90.00
_cell.angle_beta   90.00
_cell.angle_gamma   90.00
#
_symmetry.space_group_name_H-M   'P 1'
#
loop_
_entity.id
_entity.type
_entity.pdbx_description
1 polymer ?
#
loop_
_entity_poly.entity_id
_entity_poly.type
_entity_poly.pdbx_seq_one_letter_code
_entity_poly.pdbx_strand_id
1 'polypeptide(L)'
;LFNVDAIAAEMKTIMIVGPQYDFSDREMQLLRDFWNKQGRILLLLDPSAKTPKLDAFLAELGVRVNDDRLMAMVRTGIEEIARVRDVIGRFLPDSAITKRLADVRAPFLGGTCSLTLDSQRVQAGGVQLQPLVQAEKGYWGEVDYNSDDPAKLQFEQNRDHAAPLTIAVSIEKGGSGDERVRVNSSRMVVVSNALFVQDNALTQDQQALDFISGSINWLMSREQMIGIAPKVPKTLTFSLDQTALRNLRWIVLVLMPLVPALIGSAVWWKRRA
;
A
#
# COMPACT_ATOMS: atom_id res chain seq x y z
N LEU A 1 14.19 22.25 -3.70
CA LEU A 1 13.44 23.18 -2.80
C LEU A 1 14.32 24.21 -2.08
N PHE A 2 15.65 24.07 -2.09
CA PHE A 2 16.57 24.88 -1.26
C PHE A 2 16.55 26.42 -1.44
N ASN A 3 15.98 26.95 -2.53
CA ASN A 3 15.93 28.40 -2.82
C ASN A 3 14.52 28.96 -3.06
N VAL A 4 13.47 28.30 -2.59
CA VAL A 4 12.08 28.77 -2.81
C VAL A 4 11.44 29.20 -1.50
N ASP A 5 10.92 30.43 -1.46
CA ASP A 5 10.30 31.03 -0.26
C ASP A 5 8.83 30.62 -0.05
N ALA A 6 8.19 30.06 -1.07
CA ALA A 6 6.83 29.57 -1.02
C ALA A 6 6.60 28.46 -2.04
N ILE A 7 5.69 27.53 -1.75
CA ILE A 7 5.12 26.66 -2.79
C ILE A 7 4.31 27.56 -3.73
N ALA A 8 4.56 27.47 -5.04
CA ALA A 8 3.92 28.33 -6.04
C ALA A 8 2.39 28.21 -5.97
N ALA A 9 1.68 29.33 -6.05
CA ALA A 9 0.22 29.39 -5.88
C ALA A 9 -0.56 28.57 -6.95
N GLU A 10 0.08 28.30 -8.08
CA GLU A 10 -0.45 27.45 -9.15
C GLU A 10 -0.41 25.95 -8.80
N MET A 11 0.48 25.53 -7.89
CA MET A 11 0.51 24.16 -7.39
C MET A 11 -0.62 23.96 -6.39
N LYS A 12 -1.63 23.18 -6.78
CA LYS A 12 -2.78 22.87 -5.92
C LYS A 12 -2.63 21.55 -5.19
N THR A 13 -1.77 20.67 -5.68
CA THR A 13 -1.57 19.32 -5.12
C THR A 13 -0.08 19.00 -5.09
N ILE A 14 0.38 18.46 -3.97
CA ILE A 14 1.75 17.93 -3.85
C ILE A 14 1.68 16.45 -3.45
N MET A 15 2.69 15.71 -3.86
CA MET A 15 2.86 14.31 -3.48
C MET A 15 4.21 14.16 -2.79
N ILE A 16 4.21 13.57 -1.60
CA ILE A 16 5.39 13.26 -0.81
C ILE A 16 5.44 11.74 -0.72
N VAL A 17 6.45 11.13 -1.34
CA VAL A 17 6.56 9.66 -1.46
C VAL A 17 7.82 9.17 -0.78
N GLY A 18 7.64 8.38 0.27
CA GLY A 18 8.69 7.68 1.01
C GLY A 18 9.85 8.59 1.45
N PRO A 19 9.59 9.72 2.15
CA PRO A 19 10.67 10.61 2.58
C PRO A 19 11.65 9.85 3.48
N GLN A 20 12.92 9.75 3.04
CA GLN A 20 13.97 9.01 3.75
C GLN A 20 14.63 9.82 4.88
N TYR A 21 14.51 11.15 4.81
CA TYR A 21 15.05 12.10 5.77
C TYR A 21 13.95 13.04 6.22
N ASP A 22 14.04 13.49 7.47
CA ASP A 22 13.09 14.47 7.99
C ASP A 22 13.25 15.83 7.33
N PHE A 23 12.17 16.60 7.33
CA PHE A 23 12.12 17.93 6.73
C PHE A 23 12.83 18.96 7.63
N SER A 24 13.44 19.97 7.00
CA SER A 24 13.92 21.15 7.75
C SER A 24 12.75 21.96 8.33
N ASP A 25 13.03 22.82 9.32
CA ASP A 25 11.99 23.69 9.90
C ASP A 25 11.36 24.61 8.85
N ARG A 26 12.16 25.07 7.89
CA ARG A 26 11.68 25.86 6.74
C ARG A 26 10.73 25.05 5.87
N GLU A 27 11.08 23.82 5.50
CA GLU A 27 10.21 22.97 4.68
C GLU A 27 8.92 22.61 5.39
N MET A 28 8.99 22.36 6.71
CA MET A 28 7.79 22.14 7.52
C MET A 28 6.90 23.37 7.57
N GLN A 29 7.47 24.57 7.67
CA GLN A 29 6.69 25.80 7.60
C GLN A 29 6.01 25.95 6.24
N LEU A 30 6.71 25.68 5.14
CA LEU A 30 6.14 25.68 3.80
C LEU A 30 4.98 24.69 3.66
N LEU A 31 5.12 23.49 4.22
CA LEU A 31 4.08 22.46 4.21
C LEU A 31 2.85 22.89 5.01
N ARG A 32 3.05 23.50 6.19
CA ARG A 32 1.96 24.05 7.02
C ARG A 32 1.23 25.19 6.33
N ASP A 33 1.96 26.11 5.72
CA ASP A 33 1.39 27.22 4.98
C ASP A 33 0.59 26.72 3.78
N PHE A 34 1.11 25.73 3.06
CA PHE A 34 0.41 25.06 1.97
C PHE A 34 -0.88 24.39 2.46
N TRP A 35 -0.81 23.60 3.54
CA TRP A 35 -1.99 22.98 4.15
C TRP A 35 -3.05 24.00 4.57
N ASN A 36 -2.64 25.11 5.21
CA ASN A 36 -3.56 26.15 5.66
C ASN A 36 -4.17 26.96 4.49
N LYS A 37 -3.50 27.00 3.33
CA LYS A 37 -4.00 27.61 2.09
C LYS A 37 -4.74 26.60 1.19
N GLN A 38 -5.52 25.69 1.79
CA GLN A 38 -6.32 24.69 1.07
C GLN A 38 -5.49 23.72 0.21
N GLY A 39 -4.23 23.50 0.61
CA GLY A 39 -3.33 22.57 -0.04
C GLY A 39 -3.87 21.15 -0.03
N ARG A 40 -3.60 20.41 -1.12
CA ARG A 40 -3.95 19.00 -1.27
C ARG A 40 -2.69 18.15 -1.25
N ILE A 41 -2.63 17.15 -0.38
CA ILE A 41 -1.40 16.40 -0.13
C ILE A 41 -1.67 14.91 -0.26
N LEU A 42 -0.91 14.22 -1.11
CA LEU A 42 -0.79 12.77 -1.05
C LEU A 42 0.53 12.43 -0.34
N LEU A 43 0.43 11.79 0.83
CA LEU A 43 1.58 11.43 1.65
C LEU A 43 1.68 9.92 1.78
N LEU A 44 2.73 9.36 1.18
CA LEU A 44 3.09 7.95 1.33
C LEU A 44 4.33 7.88 2.21
N LEU A 45 4.20 7.31 3.40
CA LEU A 45 5.28 7.22 4.37
C LEU A 45 6.14 5.98 4.11
N ASP A 46 7.45 6.11 4.35
CA ASP A 46 8.29 4.95 4.56
C ASP A 46 8.32 4.67 6.07
N PRO A 47 7.78 3.54 6.54
CA PRO A 47 7.72 3.28 7.96
C PRO A 47 9.12 3.13 8.58
N SER A 48 10.17 2.88 7.77
CA SER A 48 11.57 2.72 8.18
C SER A 48 12.35 4.02 8.27
N ALA A 49 11.84 5.09 7.67
CA ALA A 49 12.41 6.41 7.83
C ALA A 49 12.04 7.00 9.21
N LYS A 50 12.93 7.83 9.76
CA LYS A 50 12.65 8.58 10.99
C LYS A 50 12.40 10.03 10.63
N THR A 51 11.13 10.43 10.70
CA THR A 51 10.65 11.77 10.29
C THR A 51 9.86 12.46 11.41
N PRO A 52 10.46 12.71 12.60
CA PRO A 52 9.73 13.17 13.77
C PRO A 52 8.99 14.50 13.58
N LYS A 53 9.47 15.42 12.74
CA LYS A 53 8.76 16.68 12.46
C LYS A 53 7.55 16.47 11.56
N LEU A 54 7.66 15.59 10.56
CA LEU A 54 6.51 15.18 9.74
C LEU A 54 5.47 14.45 10.60
N ASP A 55 5.92 13.54 11.47
CA ASP A 55 5.05 12.79 12.37
C ASP A 55 4.33 13.72 13.35
N ALA A 56 5.02 14.73 13.87
CA ALA A 56 4.42 15.77 14.71
C ALA A 56 3.35 16.58 13.96
N PHE A 57 3.60 16.92 12.69
CA PHE A 57 2.59 17.59 11.85
C PHE A 57 1.36 16.73 11.63
N LEU A 58 1.51 15.42 11.40
CA LEU A 58 0.37 14.50 11.33
C LEU A 58 -0.36 14.37 12.66
N ALA A 59 0.37 14.33 13.78
CA ALA A 59 -0.21 14.23 15.11
C ALA A 59 -1.06 15.46 15.47
N GLU A 60 -0.67 16.66 15.02
CA GLU A 60 -1.50 17.87 15.12
C GLU A 60 -2.81 17.77 14.34
N LEU A 61 -2.80 17.00 13.23
CA LEU A 61 -3.99 16.69 12.45
C LEU A 61 -4.75 15.47 12.98
N GLY A 62 -4.35 14.92 14.14
CA GLY A 62 -5.03 13.80 14.80
C GLY A 62 -4.63 12.43 14.25
N VAL A 63 -3.56 12.35 13.47
CA VAL A 63 -3.01 11.08 12.96
C VAL A 63 -1.65 10.82 13.59
N ARG A 64 -1.57 9.82 14.47
CA ARG A 64 -0.31 9.37 15.04
C ARG A 64 0.24 8.20 14.22
N VAL A 65 1.46 8.36 13.71
CA VAL A 65 2.22 7.29 13.06
C VAL A 65 2.88 6.47 14.17
N ASN A 66 2.59 5.17 14.23
CA ASN A 66 3.12 4.31 15.28
C ASN A 66 4.50 3.78 14.89
N ASP A 67 5.42 3.70 15.86
CA ASP A 67 6.73 3.08 15.66
C ASP A 67 6.61 1.56 15.83
N ASP A 68 5.86 0.94 14.91
CA ASP A 68 5.64 -0.48 14.85
C ASP A 68 5.81 -1.02 13.42
N ARG A 69 5.78 -2.35 13.29
CA ARG A 69 5.66 -3.02 12.00
C ARG A 69 4.54 -4.02 12.04
N LEU A 70 3.67 -3.96 11.04
CA LEU A 70 2.66 -4.96 10.85
C LEU A 70 3.32 -6.28 10.47
N MET A 71 3.03 -7.31 11.24
CA MET A 71 3.50 -8.67 11.01
C MET A 71 2.33 -9.64 11.09
N ALA A 72 2.43 -10.74 10.33
CA ALA A 72 1.55 -11.88 10.45
C ALA A 72 2.33 -13.19 10.43
N MET A 73 1.77 -14.20 11.09
CA MET A 73 2.22 -15.58 10.99
C MET A 73 1.39 -16.30 9.94
N VAL A 74 2.03 -16.78 8.88
CA VAL A 74 1.37 -17.55 7.81
C VAL A 74 1.90 -18.97 7.84
N ARG A 75 1.00 -19.95 7.82
CA ARG A 75 1.37 -21.36 7.67
C ARG A 75 1.73 -21.62 6.20
N THR A 76 2.99 -21.92 5.93
CA THR A 76 3.49 -22.26 4.58
C THR A 76 3.50 -23.77 4.32
N GLY A 77 3.26 -24.58 5.36
CA GLY A 77 3.14 -26.04 5.28
C GLY A 77 2.43 -26.62 6.50
N ILE A 78 2.60 -27.93 6.73
CA ILE A 78 1.98 -28.64 7.87
C ILE A 78 2.61 -28.19 9.21
N GLU A 79 3.93 -27.93 9.23
CA GLU A 79 4.66 -27.45 10.41
C GLU A 79 5.43 -26.14 10.20
N GLU A 80 5.47 -25.62 8.97
CA GLU A 80 6.21 -24.39 8.68
C GLU A 80 5.32 -23.16 8.87
N ILE A 81 5.75 -22.27 9.77
CA ILE A 81 5.15 -20.96 9.99
C ILE A 81 6.17 -19.92 9.53
N ALA A 82 5.85 -19.20 8.44
CA ALA A 82 6.63 -18.09 7.96
C ALA A 82 6.06 -16.77 8.50
N ARG A 83 6.95 -15.83 8.79
CA ARG A 83 6.57 -14.45 9.12
C ARG A 83 6.55 -13.64 7.85
N VAL A 84 5.47 -12.90 7.67
CA VAL A 84 5.34 -11.96 6.57
C VAL A 84 5.22 -10.55 7.12
N ARG A 85 5.96 -9.64 6.49
CA ARG A 85 5.89 -8.19 6.71
C ARG A 85 5.08 -7.49 5.63
N ASP A 86 4.79 -8.20 4.54
CA ASP A 86 3.84 -7.75 3.54
C ASP A 86 2.44 -7.83 4.14
N VAL A 87 1.68 -6.74 3.99
CA VAL A 87 0.38 -6.61 4.61
C VAL A 87 -0.69 -6.74 3.56
N ILE A 88 -1.69 -7.58 3.80
CA ILE A 88 -2.93 -7.54 3.03
C ILE A 88 -3.85 -6.49 3.67
N GLY A 89 -4.03 -5.37 2.96
CA GLY A 89 -4.93 -4.30 3.35
C GLY A 89 -6.32 -4.49 2.73
N ARG A 90 -7.37 -4.27 3.53
CA ARG A 90 -8.78 -4.21 3.11
C ARG A 90 -9.23 -2.75 3.03
N PHE A 91 -9.76 -2.36 1.89
CA PHE A 91 -10.34 -1.03 1.70
C PHE A 91 -11.70 -0.90 2.38
N LEU A 92 -11.92 0.21 3.09
CA LEU A 92 -13.18 0.49 3.79
C LEU A 92 -14.20 1.20 2.87
N PRO A 93 -15.51 1.00 3.07
CA PRO A 93 -16.55 1.50 2.16
C PRO A 93 -16.91 2.98 2.33
N ASP A 94 -16.50 3.59 3.45
CA ASP A 94 -17.07 4.86 3.95
C ASP A 94 -16.54 6.12 3.25
N SER A 95 -15.47 6.02 2.45
CA SER A 95 -14.87 7.16 1.76
C SER A 95 -15.16 7.14 0.27
N ALA A 96 -15.33 8.33 -0.34
CA ALA A 96 -15.45 8.47 -1.79
C ALA A 96 -14.24 7.88 -2.55
N ILE A 97 -13.06 7.87 -1.92
CA ILE A 97 -11.82 7.29 -2.47
C ILE A 97 -11.96 5.77 -2.64
N THR A 98 -12.49 5.10 -1.61
CA THR A 98 -12.45 3.64 -1.48
C THR A 98 -13.80 2.97 -1.70
N LYS A 99 -14.89 3.73 -1.87
CA LYS A 99 -16.25 3.22 -2.08
C LYS A 99 -16.35 2.17 -3.19
N ARG A 100 -15.56 2.31 -4.27
CA ARG A 100 -15.53 1.36 -5.40
C ARG A 100 -14.56 0.19 -5.20
N LEU A 101 -13.70 0.31 -4.21
CA LEU A 101 -12.78 -0.71 -3.75
C LEU A 101 -13.29 -1.37 -2.46
N ALA A 102 -14.53 -1.12 -2.03
CA ALA A 102 -15.07 -1.64 -0.79
C ALA A 102 -14.85 -3.16 -0.67
N ASP A 103 -14.23 -3.56 0.44
CA ASP A 103 -13.85 -4.95 0.76
C ASP A 103 -12.85 -5.62 -0.19
N VAL A 104 -12.36 -4.90 -1.20
CA VAL A 104 -11.24 -5.35 -2.04
C VAL A 104 -9.99 -5.42 -1.15
N ARG A 105 -9.16 -6.42 -1.42
CA ARG A 105 -7.89 -6.65 -0.75
C ARG A 105 -6.76 -6.31 -1.70
N ALA A 106 -5.73 -5.63 -1.18
CA ALA A 106 -4.52 -5.32 -1.91
C ALA A 106 -3.28 -5.61 -1.05
N PRO A 107 -2.18 -6.08 -1.66
CA PRO A 107 -0.91 -6.21 -0.96
C PRO A 107 -0.24 -4.84 -0.79
N PHE A 108 0.27 -4.60 0.42
CA PHE A 108 1.13 -3.48 0.80
C PHE A 108 2.49 -4.06 1.15
N LEU A 109 3.37 -4.10 0.13
CA LEU A 109 4.67 -4.76 0.20
C LEU A 109 5.70 -3.92 0.94
N GLY A 110 6.75 -4.55 1.46
CA GLY A 110 7.94 -3.85 1.94
C GLY A 110 7.81 -3.22 3.34
N GLY A 111 6.78 -3.61 4.08
CA GLY A 111 6.55 -3.18 5.46
C GLY A 111 5.61 -1.98 5.57
N THR A 112 4.79 -2.02 6.61
CA THR A 112 3.73 -1.05 6.90
C THR A 112 3.70 -0.82 8.41
N CYS A 113 3.46 0.41 8.87
CA CYS A 113 3.17 0.69 10.28
C CYS A 113 1.69 1.03 10.50
N SER A 114 1.22 0.95 11.74
CA SER A 114 -0.16 1.30 12.08
C SER A 114 -0.33 2.80 12.31
N LEU A 115 -1.53 3.30 12.02
CA LEU A 115 -1.94 4.69 12.25
C LEU A 115 -3.00 4.73 13.34
N THR A 116 -2.76 5.50 14.39
CA THR A 116 -3.77 5.80 15.42
C THR A 116 -4.48 7.11 15.09
N LEU A 117 -5.82 7.07 15.08
CA LEU A 117 -6.65 8.22 14.75
C LEU A 117 -7.27 8.81 16.03
N ASP A 118 -6.99 10.08 16.30
CA ASP A 118 -7.56 10.86 17.40
C ASP A 118 -8.54 11.89 16.84
N SER A 119 -9.70 11.39 16.40
CA SER A 119 -10.74 12.24 15.82
C SER A 119 -11.29 13.24 16.83
N GLN A 120 -11.37 12.89 18.11
CA GLN A 120 -11.92 13.77 19.15
C GLN A 120 -11.07 15.04 19.34
N ARG A 121 -9.74 14.90 19.29
CA ARG A 121 -8.81 16.03 19.42
C ARG A 121 -9.01 17.09 18.33
N VAL A 122 -9.35 16.69 17.12
CA VAL A 122 -9.33 17.59 15.95
C VAL A 122 -10.72 17.97 15.44
N GLN A 123 -11.78 17.38 15.99
CA GLN A 123 -13.17 17.71 15.68
C GLN A 123 -13.50 19.19 15.87
N ALA A 124 -13.05 19.80 16.98
CA ALA A 124 -13.27 21.22 17.26
C ALA A 124 -12.59 22.15 16.23
N GLY A 125 -11.52 21.68 15.59
CA GLY A 125 -10.80 22.40 14.54
C GLY A 125 -11.40 22.22 13.14
N GLY A 126 -12.55 21.56 13.01
CA GLY A 126 -13.20 21.27 11.73
C GLY A 126 -12.38 20.33 10.85
N VAL A 127 -11.57 19.46 11.46
CA VAL A 127 -10.81 18.40 10.79
C VAL A 127 -11.58 17.09 10.91
N GLN A 128 -11.78 16.43 9.79
CA GLN A 128 -12.43 15.13 9.68
C GLN A 128 -11.40 14.08 9.29
N LEU A 129 -11.35 13.00 10.06
CA LEU A 129 -10.50 11.84 9.81
C LEU A 129 -11.38 10.67 9.36
N GLN A 130 -11.06 10.11 8.20
CA GLN A 130 -11.78 8.96 7.66
C GLN A 130 -10.77 7.85 7.33
N PRO A 131 -10.80 6.70 8.04
CA PRO A 131 -9.94 5.56 7.69
C PRO A 131 -10.31 5.05 6.30
N LEU A 132 -9.29 4.70 5.51
CA LEU A 132 -9.42 4.23 4.13
C LEU A 132 -9.07 2.76 3.98
N VAL A 133 -8.01 2.32 4.67
CA VAL A 133 -7.50 0.95 4.57
C VAL A 133 -7.14 0.44 5.96
N GLN A 134 -7.55 -0.79 6.24
CA GLN A 134 -7.17 -1.53 7.44
C GLN A 134 -6.43 -2.80 7.06
N ALA A 135 -5.47 -3.22 7.88
CA ALA A 135 -4.89 -4.55 7.76
C ALA A 135 -5.98 -5.62 7.95
N GLU A 136 -5.84 -6.73 7.24
CA GLU A 136 -6.71 -7.89 7.44
C GLU A 136 -6.58 -8.49 8.84
N LYS A 137 -7.51 -9.38 9.20
CA LYS A 137 -7.43 -10.09 10.47
C LYS A 137 -6.17 -10.98 10.50
N GLY A 138 -5.49 -11.03 11.65
CA GLY A 138 -4.29 -11.85 11.85
C GLY A 138 -2.98 -11.07 11.85
N TYR A 139 -3.01 -9.76 11.56
CA TYR A 139 -1.86 -8.88 11.72
C TYR A 139 -1.84 -8.24 13.12
N TRP A 140 -0.63 -8.03 13.66
CA TRP A 140 -0.36 -7.18 14.82
C TRP A 140 0.74 -6.18 14.49
N GLY A 141 0.76 -5.04 15.18
CA GLY A 141 1.83 -4.04 15.10
C GLY A 141 2.91 -4.34 16.13
N GLU A 142 3.97 -5.02 15.69
CA GLU A 142 5.14 -5.40 16.47
C GLU A 142 6.02 -4.17 16.77
N VAL A 143 6.28 -3.89 18.04
CA VAL A 143 7.11 -2.75 18.45
C VAL A 143 8.60 -3.10 18.42
N ASP A 144 8.99 -4.35 18.67
CA ASP A 144 10.38 -4.81 18.65
C ASP A 144 10.83 -5.33 17.29
N TYR A 145 10.39 -4.68 16.22
CA TYR A 145 10.48 -5.22 14.86
C TYR A 145 11.91 -5.40 14.32
N ASN A 146 12.92 -4.88 15.03
CA ASN A 146 14.34 -5.03 14.72
C ASN A 146 15.01 -6.19 15.48
N SER A 147 14.30 -6.88 16.38
CA SER A 147 14.84 -8.03 17.10
C SER A 147 15.11 -9.19 16.14
N ASP A 148 16.33 -9.74 16.18
CA ASP A 148 16.69 -10.97 15.47
C ASP A 148 16.22 -12.23 16.19
N ASP A 149 15.78 -12.11 17.46
CA ASP A 149 15.28 -13.23 18.25
C ASP A 149 13.85 -13.57 17.81
N PRO A 150 13.63 -14.75 17.20
CA PRO A 150 12.31 -15.10 16.72
C PRO A 150 11.30 -15.25 17.87
N ALA A 151 11.73 -15.60 19.08
CA ALA A 151 10.82 -15.80 20.21
C ALA A 151 10.17 -14.48 20.68
N LYS A 152 10.83 -13.34 20.43
CA LYS A 152 10.38 -11.99 20.85
C LYS A 152 9.46 -11.28 19.87
N LEU A 153 9.33 -11.80 18.65
CA LEU A 153 8.45 -11.25 17.60
C LEU A 153 7.13 -12.02 17.54
N GLN A 154 6.56 -12.31 18.70
CA GLN A 154 5.22 -12.89 18.84
C GLN A 154 4.33 -11.83 19.47
N PHE A 155 3.05 -11.82 19.08
CA PHE A 155 2.12 -10.83 19.59
C PHE A 155 2.08 -10.81 21.14
N GLU A 156 2.44 -9.67 21.71
CA GLU A 156 2.39 -9.39 23.14
C GLU A 156 1.28 -8.38 23.47
N GLN A 157 0.20 -8.84 24.11
CA GLN A 157 -1.02 -8.04 24.33
C GLN A 157 -0.82 -6.69 25.04
N ASN A 158 0.19 -6.55 25.89
CA ASN A 158 0.48 -5.33 26.66
C ASN A 158 1.54 -4.42 26.02
N ARG A 159 2.11 -4.84 24.89
CA ARG A 159 3.23 -4.15 24.24
C ARG A 159 2.90 -3.78 22.79
N ASP A 160 2.26 -4.69 22.07
CA ASP A 160 1.98 -4.56 20.65
C ASP A 160 0.63 -3.93 20.35
N HIS A 161 0.52 -3.36 19.15
CA HIS A 161 -0.74 -2.81 18.66
C HIS A 161 -1.61 -3.94 18.10
N ALA A 162 -2.77 -4.16 18.72
CA ALA A 162 -3.75 -5.14 18.25
C ALA A 162 -4.68 -4.57 17.17
N ALA A 163 -5.32 -5.46 16.40
CA ALA A 163 -6.34 -5.07 15.43
C ALA A 163 -7.54 -4.35 16.09
N PRO A 164 -8.22 -3.42 15.36
CA PRO A 164 -8.01 -3.06 13.96
C PRO A 164 -6.80 -2.12 13.74
N LEU A 165 -5.97 -2.44 12.75
CA LEU A 165 -4.80 -1.64 12.38
C LEU A 165 -5.11 -0.83 11.12
N THR A 166 -5.29 0.47 11.27
CA THR A 166 -5.46 1.38 10.13
C THR A 166 -4.09 1.64 9.48
N ILE A 167 -4.02 1.57 8.15
CA ILE A 167 -2.77 1.79 7.39
C ILE A 167 -2.91 2.92 6.36
N ALA A 168 -4.14 3.39 6.12
CA ALA A 168 -4.37 4.60 5.33
C ALA A 168 -5.57 5.39 5.86
N VAL A 169 -5.48 6.71 5.79
CA VAL A 169 -6.49 7.65 6.29
C VAL A 169 -6.59 8.87 5.37
N SER A 170 -7.79 9.42 5.19
CA SER A 170 -7.97 10.76 4.62
C SER A 170 -8.27 11.78 5.71
N ILE A 171 -7.70 12.97 5.56
CA ILE A 171 -7.86 14.13 6.42
C ILE A 171 -8.51 15.23 5.58
N GLU A 172 -9.65 15.77 6.03
CA GLU A 172 -10.30 16.91 5.39
C GLU A 172 -10.49 18.03 6.42
N LYS A 173 -10.00 19.25 6.13
CA LYS A 173 -10.15 20.43 6.99
C LYS A 173 -10.99 21.50 6.30
N GLY A 174 -12.01 22.01 6.98
CA GLY A 174 -12.84 23.13 6.48
C GLY A 174 -13.94 22.73 5.49
N GLY A 175 -14.23 21.43 5.36
CA GLY A 175 -15.44 20.95 4.68
C GLY A 175 -16.64 21.14 5.60
N SER A 176 -17.51 22.11 5.32
CA SER A 176 -18.87 22.09 5.87
C SER A 176 -19.57 20.82 5.37
N GLY A 177 -20.45 20.21 6.18
CA GLY A 177 -21.23 19.02 5.79
C GLY A 177 -22.18 19.22 4.60
N ASP A 178 -22.15 20.40 3.97
CA ASP A 178 -22.87 20.76 2.77
C ASP A 178 -21.97 20.57 1.52
N GLU A 179 -22.31 19.60 0.67
CA GLU A 179 -21.56 19.24 -0.54
C GLU A 179 -21.31 20.44 -1.48
N ARG A 180 -22.14 21.48 -1.42
CA ARG A 180 -22.01 22.69 -2.24
C ARG A 180 -20.92 23.66 -1.77
N VAL A 181 -20.46 23.53 -0.52
CA VAL A 181 -19.45 24.42 0.12
C VAL A 181 -18.06 23.74 0.21
N ARG A 182 -17.95 22.45 -0.17
CA ARG A 182 -16.68 21.68 -0.17
C ARG A 182 -15.63 22.15 -1.19
N VAL A 183 -15.85 23.27 -1.88
CA VAL A 183 -14.94 23.82 -2.90
C VAL A 183 -13.62 24.33 -2.28
N ASN A 184 -13.60 24.55 -0.96
CA ASN A 184 -12.55 25.31 -0.25
C ASN A 184 -11.95 24.54 0.96
N SER A 185 -11.81 23.21 0.88
CA SER A 185 -11.21 22.39 1.95
C SER A 185 -9.76 21.98 1.66
N SER A 186 -8.94 21.91 2.73
CA SER A 186 -7.63 21.24 2.67
C SER A 186 -7.85 19.73 2.76
N ARG A 187 -7.17 18.97 1.91
CA ARG A 187 -7.36 17.52 1.81
C ARG A 187 -6.03 16.80 1.83
N MET A 188 -5.92 15.75 2.63
CA MET A 188 -4.72 14.92 2.66
C MET A 188 -5.12 13.45 2.65
N VAL A 189 -4.34 12.64 1.94
CA VAL A 189 -4.40 11.18 2.03
C VAL A 189 -3.05 10.73 2.55
N VAL A 190 -3.06 9.98 3.66
CA VAL A 190 -1.86 9.43 4.28
C VAL A 190 -1.92 7.91 4.15
N VAL A 191 -0.83 7.30 3.69
CA VAL A 191 -0.64 5.85 3.63
C VAL A 191 0.68 5.53 4.32
N SER A 192 0.68 4.60 5.28
CA SER A 192 1.85 4.22 6.06
C SER A 192 2.82 3.26 5.33
N ASN A 193 2.80 3.30 4.00
CA ASN A 193 3.62 2.49 3.12
C ASN A 193 3.79 3.23 1.78
N ALA A 194 5.02 3.41 1.33
CA ALA A 194 5.36 3.99 0.03
C ALA A 194 5.82 2.95 -1.01
N LEU A 195 6.14 1.73 -0.57
CA LEU A 195 6.66 0.67 -1.42
C LEU A 195 5.55 -0.04 -2.22
N PHE A 196 4.29 0.05 -1.78
CA PHE A 196 3.15 -0.54 -2.50
C PHE A 196 2.87 0.09 -3.88
N VAL A 197 3.48 1.24 -4.19
CA VAL A 197 3.39 1.91 -5.50
C VAL A 197 4.64 1.73 -6.37
N GLN A 198 5.62 0.93 -5.94
CA GLN A 198 6.79 0.61 -6.75
C GLN A 198 6.47 -0.40 -7.86
N ASP A 199 7.25 -0.38 -8.95
CA ASP A 199 7.01 -1.19 -10.15
C ASP A 199 6.82 -2.69 -9.84
N ASN A 200 7.58 -3.23 -8.89
CA ASN A 200 7.46 -4.62 -8.45
C ASN A 200 6.08 -4.94 -7.83
N ALA A 201 5.49 -4.02 -7.09
CA ALA A 201 4.15 -4.13 -6.51
C ALA A 201 3.05 -3.95 -7.57
N LEU A 202 3.25 -3.03 -8.51
CA LEU A 202 2.26 -2.68 -9.55
C LEU A 202 2.10 -3.73 -10.65
N THR A 203 3.15 -4.53 -10.91
CA THR A 203 3.10 -5.59 -11.93
C THR A 203 2.11 -6.71 -11.58
N GLN A 204 1.85 -6.96 -10.29
CA GLN A 204 0.95 -8.03 -9.87
C GLN A 204 -0.52 -7.58 -9.76
N ASP A 205 -0.80 -6.43 -9.12
CA ASP A 205 -2.17 -6.04 -8.73
C ASP A 205 -2.55 -4.60 -9.16
N GLN A 206 -3.72 -4.45 -9.80
CA GLN A 206 -4.26 -3.15 -10.27
C GLN A 206 -4.90 -2.31 -9.14
N GLN A 207 -5.20 -2.93 -8.00
CA GLN A 207 -5.93 -2.35 -6.88
C GLN A 207 -5.19 -1.16 -6.27
N ALA A 208 -3.86 -1.23 -6.18
CA ALA A 208 -3.02 -0.13 -5.72
C ALA A 208 -3.10 1.08 -6.65
N LEU A 209 -3.10 0.87 -7.97
CA LEU A 209 -3.26 1.92 -8.96
C LEU A 209 -4.64 2.58 -8.89
N ASP A 210 -5.69 1.76 -8.77
CA ASP A 210 -7.06 2.24 -8.62
C ASP A 210 -7.21 3.08 -7.34
N PHE A 211 -6.56 2.68 -6.25
CA PHE A 211 -6.56 3.43 -4.99
C PHE A 211 -5.81 4.77 -5.09
N ILE A 212 -4.61 4.79 -5.68
CA ILE A 212 -3.85 6.03 -5.89
C ILE A 212 -4.59 6.97 -6.84
N SER A 213 -5.15 6.43 -7.94
CA SER A 213 -5.97 7.19 -8.88
C SER A 213 -7.20 7.79 -8.19
N GLY A 214 -7.92 7.00 -7.39
CA GLY A 214 -9.05 7.46 -6.58
C GLY A 214 -8.65 8.56 -5.59
N SER A 215 -7.49 8.41 -4.95
CA SER A 215 -6.95 9.37 -3.98
C SER A 215 -6.61 10.69 -4.65
N ILE A 216 -5.91 10.67 -5.79
CA ILE A 216 -5.56 11.86 -6.58
C ILE A 216 -6.83 12.55 -7.10
N ASN A 217 -7.81 11.79 -7.61
CA ASN A 217 -9.07 12.36 -8.09
C ASN A 217 -9.86 13.06 -6.97
N TRP A 218 -9.91 12.45 -5.78
CA TRP A 218 -10.54 13.06 -4.61
C TRP A 218 -9.79 14.30 -4.13
N LEU A 219 -8.45 14.25 -4.08
CA LEU A 219 -7.60 15.40 -3.78
C LEU A 219 -7.82 16.53 -4.79
N MET A 220 -8.06 16.23 -6.07
CA MET A 220 -8.36 17.22 -7.12
C MET A 220 -9.83 17.71 -7.12
N SER A 221 -10.68 17.26 -6.19
CA SER A 221 -12.13 17.55 -6.18
C SER A 221 -12.85 17.12 -7.47
N ARG A 222 -12.32 16.11 -8.16
CA ARG A 222 -12.91 15.53 -9.38
C ARG A 222 -13.68 14.26 -9.03
N GLU A 223 -14.56 14.35 -8.04
CA GLU A 223 -15.29 13.19 -7.47
C GLU A 223 -16.18 12.49 -8.53
N GLN A 224 -16.64 13.23 -9.55
CA GLN A 224 -17.40 12.68 -10.69
C GLN A 224 -16.53 11.88 -11.69
N MET A 225 -15.20 12.03 -11.67
CA MET A 225 -14.26 11.33 -12.55
C MET A 225 -13.47 10.23 -11.84
N ILE A 226 -13.86 9.84 -10.63
CA ILE A 226 -13.48 8.53 -10.11
C ILE A 226 -14.15 7.56 -11.09
N GLY A 227 -13.38 7.03 -12.03
CA GLY A 227 -13.78 6.16 -13.13
C GLY A 227 -12.77 5.03 -13.17
N ILE A 228 -13.23 3.79 -13.37
CA ILE A 228 -12.31 2.66 -13.54
C ILE A 228 -11.54 2.97 -14.83
N ALA A 229 -10.22 3.18 -14.73
CA ALA A 229 -9.40 3.30 -15.92
C ALA A 229 -9.60 2.02 -16.76
N PRO A 230 -9.76 2.11 -18.09
CA PRO A 230 -9.89 0.93 -18.93
C PRO A 230 -8.74 -0.03 -18.62
N LYS A 231 -9.08 -1.23 -18.12
CA LYS A 231 -8.09 -2.24 -17.79
C LYS A 231 -7.34 -2.56 -19.07
N VAL A 232 -6.10 -2.12 -19.19
CA VAL A 232 -5.25 -2.53 -20.31
C VAL A 232 -5.16 -4.05 -20.20
N PRO A 233 -5.58 -4.83 -21.21
CA PRO A 233 -5.48 -6.27 -21.14
C PRO A 233 -4.01 -6.62 -20.89
N LYS A 234 -3.71 -7.15 -19.70
CA LYS A 234 -2.39 -7.69 -19.39
C LYS A 234 -2.19 -8.86 -20.35
N THR A 235 -1.43 -8.66 -21.42
CA THR A 235 -0.90 -9.76 -22.19
C THR A 235 0.07 -10.48 -21.25
N LEU A 236 -0.36 -11.61 -20.69
CA LEU A 236 0.53 -12.56 -20.02
C LEU A 236 1.53 -13.03 -21.08
N THR A 237 2.64 -12.30 -21.22
CA THR A 237 3.76 -12.77 -22.01
C THR A 237 4.48 -13.77 -21.14
N PHE A 238 4.26 -15.05 -21.41
CA PHE A 238 5.12 -16.11 -20.90
C PHE A 238 6.52 -15.87 -21.46
N SER A 239 7.36 -15.13 -20.73
CA SER A 239 8.80 -15.08 -20.99
C SER A 239 9.40 -16.36 -20.41
N LEU A 240 9.31 -17.45 -21.17
CA LEU A 240 10.05 -18.66 -20.86
C LEU A 240 11.54 -18.33 -20.94
N ASP A 241 12.27 -18.60 -19.86
CA ASP A 241 13.73 -18.54 -19.84
C ASP A 241 14.30 -19.35 -21.03
N GLN A 242 15.38 -18.88 -21.64
CA GLN A 242 15.93 -19.47 -22.86
C GLN A 242 16.33 -20.95 -22.64
N THR A 243 16.67 -21.29 -21.39
CA THR A 243 16.93 -22.66 -20.95
C THR A 243 15.64 -23.49 -20.89
N ALA A 244 14.53 -22.93 -20.42
CA ALA A 244 13.23 -23.59 -20.39
C ALA A 244 12.70 -23.88 -21.80
N LEU A 245 12.85 -22.94 -22.74
CA LEU A 245 12.51 -23.17 -24.16
C LEU A 245 13.37 -24.27 -24.80
N ARG A 246 14.67 -24.29 -24.49
CA ARG A 246 15.59 -25.33 -24.99
C ARG A 246 15.21 -26.71 -24.46
N ASN A 247 14.84 -26.82 -23.19
CA ASN A 247 14.42 -28.09 -22.59
C ASN A 247 13.07 -28.55 -23.14
N LEU A 248 12.11 -27.63 -23.28
CA LEU A 248 10.81 -27.90 -23.88
C LEU A 248 10.96 -28.44 -25.31
N ARG A 249 11.88 -27.87 -26.09
CA ARG A 249 12.19 -28.33 -27.44
C ARG A 249 12.65 -29.79 -27.46
N TRP A 250 13.56 -30.19 -26.57
CA TRP A 250 14.05 -31.58 -26.51
C TRP A 250 12.97 -32.55 -26.02
N ILE A 251 12.11 -32.14 -25.09
CA ILE A 251 10.99 -32.95 -24.63
C ILE A 251 10.01 -33.22 -25.78
N VAL A 252 9.62 -32.17 -26.52
CA VAL A 252 8.63 -32.29 -27.60
C VAL A 252 9.20 -33.03 -28.81
N LEU A 253 10.43 -32.74 -29.22
CA LEU A 253 11.04 -33.34 -30.43
C LEU A 253 11.63 -34.72 -30.22
N VAL A 254 12.09 -35.06 -29.01
CA VAL A 254 12.79 -36.33 -28.77
C VAL A 254 12.01 -37.22 -27.82
N LEU A 255 11.66 -36.75 -26.62
CA LEU A 255 11.00 -37.61 -25.62
C LEU A 255 9.63 -38.10 -26.12
N MET A 256 8.82 -37.20 -26.66
CA MET A 256 7.45 -37.50 -27.10
C MET A 256 7.37 -38.57 -28.20
N PRO A 257 8.21 -38.55 -29.27
CA PRO A 257 8.23 -39.64 -30.25
C PRO A 257 8.99 -40.90 -29.79
N LEU A 258 9.95 -40.79 -28.87
CA LEU A 258 10.71 -41.94 -28.38
C LEU A 258 9.84 -42.91 -27.57
N VAL A 259 8.92 -42.39 -26.75
CA VAL A 259 8.02 -43.21 -25.92
C VAL A 259 7.21 -44.22 -26.76
N PRO A 260 6.44 -43.82 -27.80
CA PRO A 260 5.72 -44.77 -28.64
C PRO A 260 6.66 -45.66 -29.48
N ALA A 261 7.84 -45.17 -29.89
CA ALA A 261 8.82 -45.98 -30.62
C ALA A 261 9.38 -47.15 -29.77
N LEU A 262 9.68 -46.89 -28.49
CA LEU A 262 10.13 -47.90 -27.54
C LEU A 262 9.02 -48.90 -27.22
N ILE A 263 7.79 -48.42 -26.99
CA ILE A 263 6.63 -49.29 -26.78
C ILE A 263 6.39 -50.18 -28.00
N GLY A 264 6.42 -49.60 -29.21
CA GLY A 264 6.28 -50.35 -30.46
C GLY A 264 7.37 -51.41 -30.65
N SER A 265 8.62 -51.07 -30.34
CA SER A 265 9.76 -52.00 -30.42
C SER A 265 9.65 -53.14 -29.41
N ALA A 266 9.23 -52.84 -28.18
CA ALA A 266 9.02 -53.85 -27.14
C ALA A 266 7.88 -54.82 -27.51
N VAL A 267 6.77 -54.31 -28.04
CA VAL A 267 5.65 -55.14 -28.52
C VAL A 267 6.07 -56.02 -29.70
N TRP A 268 6.88 -55.49 -30.61
CA TRP A 268 7.40 -56.25 -31.75
C TRP A 268 8.32 -57.39 -31.33
N TRP A 269 9.24 -57.16 -30.38
CA TRP A 269 10.10 -58.22 -29.84
C TRP A 269 9.31 -59.30 -29.10
N LYS A 270 8.31 -58.92 -28.30
CA LYS A 270 7.45 -59.87 -27.60
C LYS A 270 6.59 -60.72 -28.54
N ARG A 271 6.31 -60.25 -29.75
CA ARG A 271 5.61 -61.04 -30.79
C ARG A 271 6.53 -61.97 -31.58
N ARG A 272 7.86 -61.78 -31.52
CA ARG A 272 8.85 -62.60 -32.24
C ARG A 272 9.52 -63.65 -31.37
N ALA A 273 9.54 -63.45 -30.05
CA ALA A 273 9.83 -64.50 -29.07
C ALA A 273 8.61 -65.41 -28.90
#